data_AF-A0A1B9R007-F1
#
_entry.id   AF-A0A1B9R007-F1
#
_cell.length_a   1.000
_cell.length_b   1.000
_cell.length_c   1.000
_cell.angle_alpha   90.00
_cell.angle_beta   90.00
_cell.angle_gamma   90.00
#
_symmetry.space_group_name_H-M   'P 1'
#
loop_
_entity.id
_entity.type
_entity.pdbx_description
1 polymer ?
#
loop_
_entity_poly.entity_id
_entity_poly.type
_entity_poly.pdbx_seq_one_letter_code
_entity_poly.pdbx_strand_id
1 'polypeptide(L)'
;MINKTYHVDLAELMRVYETNYAKLNALLPIDAKVGDIRCYKAAAMTYQLQVCEVTKYTTLVDVCQSDDVPIFPLPKMSVRLYHDARVAEVFSSE
;
A
#
# COMPACT_ATOMS: atom_id res chain seq x y z
N MET A 1 9.46 -33.60 -12.15
CA MET A 1 8.93 -32.30 -11.72
C MET A 1 9.73 -31.23 -12.46
N ILE A 2 9.09 -30.46 -13.34
CA ILE A 2 9.78 -29.43 -14.12
C ILE A 2 10.10 -28.28 -13.17
N ASN A 3 11.38 -28.09 -12.87
CA ASN A 3 11.89 -26.99 -12.07
C ASN A 3 11.76 -25.72 -12.94
N LYS A 4 10.62 -25.03 -12.85
CA LYS A 4 10.43 -23.77 -13.57
C LYS A 4 11.34 -22.73 -12.92
N THR A 5 12.41 -22.36 -13.62
CA THR A 5 13.29 -21.27 -13.22
C THR A 5 12.44 -20.00 -13.09
N TYR A 6 12.43 -19.40 -11.90
CA TYR A 6 11.68 -18.18 -11.65
C TYR A 6 12.19 -17.08 -12.60
N HIS A 7 11.32 -16.66 -13.52
CA HIS A 7 11.56 -15.53 -14.41
C HIS A 7 10.58 -14.43 -14.01
N VAL A 8 11.13 -13.30 -13.55
CA VAL A 8 10.33 -12.10 -13.30
C VAL A 8 10.11 -11.39 -14.62
N ASP A 9 8.85 -11.21 -14.99
CA ASP A 9 8.49 -10.22 -16.01
C ASP A 9 8.57 -8.84 -15.36
N LEU A 10 9.67 -8.14 -15.63
CA LEU A 10 9.90 -6.81 -15.07
C LEU A 10 8.85 -5.80 -15.54
N ALA A 11 8.34 -5.93 -16.78
CA ALA A 11 7.36 -5.01 -17.32
C ALA A 11 6.01 -5.19 -16.61
N GLU A 12 5.62 -6.43 -16.35
CA GLU A 12 4.43 -6.73 -15.55
C GLU A 12 4.56 -6.19 -14.12
N LEU A 13 5.71 -6.43 -13.47
CA LEU A 13 5.97 -5.92 -12.12
C LEU A 13 5.90 -4.39 -12.04
N MET A 14 6.52 -3.70 -13.00
CA MET A 14 6.47 -2.23 -13.06
C MET A 14 5.04 -1.72 -13.20
N ARG A 15 4.22 -2.37 -14.04
CA ARG A 15 2.82 -2.02 -14.22
C ARG A 15 2.00 -2.18 -12.93
N VAL A 16 2.32 -3.19 -12.12
CA VAL A 16 1.70 -3.38 -10.79
C VAL A 16 2.04 -2.20 -9.89
N TYR A 17 3.30 -1.77 -9.84
CA TYR A 17 3.71 -0.64 -9.01
C TYR A 17 3.07 0.70 -9.42
N GLU A 18 2.98 0.97 -10.72
CA GLU A 18 2.27 2.15 -11.24
C GLU A 18 0.78 2.13 -10.91
N THR A 19 0.15 0.96 -11.07
CA THR A 19 -1.28 0.78 -10.77
C THR A 19 -1.55 0.99 -9.28
N ASN A 20 -0.69 0.44 -8.42
CA ASN A 20 -0.80 0.60 -6.97
C ASN A 20 -0.64 2.06 -6.56
N TYR A 21 0.31 2.78 -7.17
CA TYR A 21 0.48 4.23 -6.93
C TYR A 21 -0.79 5.00 -7.27
N ALA A 22 -1.33 4.83 -8.48
CA ALA A 22 -2.51 5.56 -8.91
C ALA A 22 -3.70 5.31 -7.98
N LYS A 23 -3.91 4.05 -7.56
CA LYS A 23 -5.00 3.67 -6.66
C LYS A 23 -4.81 4.23 -5.25
N LEU A 24 -3.63 4.04 -4.65
CA LEU A 24 -3.38 4.53 -3.29
C LEU A 24 -3.37 6.05 -3.22
N ASN A 25 -2.72 6.71 -4.18
CA ASN A 25 -2.68 8.18 -4.23
C ASN A 25 -4.09 8.78 -4.37
N ALA A 26 -5.01 8.11 -5.06
CA ALA A 26 -6.42 8.55 -5.13
C ALA A 26 -7.20 8.35 -3.82
N LEU A 27 -6.76 7.42 -2.95
CA LEU A 27 -7.35 7.17 -1.64
C LEU A 27 -6.77 8.07 -0.54
N LEU A 28 -5.64 8.74 -0.79
CA LEU A 28 -5.02 9.65 0.17
C LEU A 28 -5.66 11.06 0.10
N PRO A 29 -5.62 11.83 1.20
CA PRO A 29 -5.96 13.25 1.16
C PRO A 29 -5.03 13.99 0.17
N ILE A 30 -5.55 15.04 -0.48
CA ILE A 30 -4.77 15.88 -1.40
C ILE A 30 -3.57 16.53 -0.67
N ASP A 31 -3.81 17.05 0.53
CA ASP A 31 -2.78 17.58 1.43
C ASP A 31 -2.55 16.59 2.58
N ALA A 32 -2.07 15.39 2.25
CA ALA A 32 -1.77 14.36 3.25
C ALA A 32 -0.74 14.88 4.26
N LYS A 33 -1.05 14.72 5.55
CA LYS A 33 -0.17 15.04 6.67
C LYS A 33 0.14 13.79 7.48
N VAL A 34 1.30 13.80 8.13
CA VAL A 34 1.68 12.72 9.06
C VAL A 34 0.61 12.61 10.15
N GLY A 35 0.13 11.39 10.37
CA GLY A 35 -0.96 11.09 11.31
C GLY A 35 -2.35 11.09 10.70
N ASP A 36 -2.52 11.46 9.42
CA ASP A 36 -3.82 11.33 8.75
C ASP A 36 -4.23 9.86 8.66
N ILE A 37 -5.48 9.59 9.04
CA ILE A 37 -6.08 8.26 9.01
C ILE A 37 -7.32 8.30 8.11
N ARG A 38 -7.45 7.30 7.23
CA ARG A 38 -8.67 7.06 6.46
C ARG A 38 -9.10 5.61 6.55
N CYS A 39 -10.38 5.42 6.85
CA CYS A 39 -10.98 4.10 6.89
C CYS A 39 -11.82 3.86 5.63
N TYR A 40 -11.61 2.72 4.99
CA TYR A 40 -12.30 2.30 3.78
C TYR A 40 -12.93 0.95 4.02
N LYS A 41 -14.18 0.79 3.61
CA LYS A 41 -14.84 -0.52 3.58
C LYS A 41 -14.71 -1.10 2.18
N ALA A 42 -14.02 -2.22 2.06
CA ALA A 42 -13.89 -2.97 0.82
C ALA A 42 -14.61 -4.31 0.99
N ALA A 43 -15.76 -4.44 0.33
CA ALA A 43 -16.66 -5.58 0.50
C ALA A 43 -17.05 -5.79 1.98
N ALA A 44 -16.65 -6.92 2.57
CA ALA A 44 -16.94 -7.30 3.95
C ALA A 44 -15.84 -6.85 4.94
N MET A 45 -14.72 -6.32 4.46
CA MET A 45 -13.55 -5.99 5.28
C MET A 45 -13.38 -4.48 5.41
N THR A 46 -12.91 -4.03 6.56
CA THR A 46 -12.53 -2.63 6.78
C THR A 46 -11.02 -2.52 6.72
N TYR A 47 -10.53 -1.49 6.04
CA TYR A 47 -9.12 -1.17 5.94
C TYR A 47 -8.89 0.23 6.47
N GLN A 48 -7.80 0.40 7.20
CA GLN A 48 -7.31 1.68 7.66
C GLN A 48 -6.01 2.00 6.94
N LEU A 49 -5.96 3.18 6.32
CA LEU A 49 -4.76 3.79 5.79
C LEU A 49 -4.29 4.85 6.78
N GLN A 50 -3.03 4.77 7.21
CA GLN A 50 -2.41 5.76 8.07
C GLN A 50 -1.18 6.34 7.38
N VAL A 51 -1.10 7.66 7.29
CA VAL A 51 0.07 8.35 6.76
C VAL A 51 1.14 8.42 7.85
N CYS A 52 2.26 7.74 7.65
CA CYS A 52 3.36 7.64 8.61
C CYS A 52 4.45 8.68 8.36
N GLU A 53 4.71 9.01 7.09
CA GLU A 53 5.72 9.99 6.71
C GLU A 53 5.31 10.69 5.41
N VAL A 54 5.57 11.99 5.31
CA VAL A 54 5.40 12.78 4.09
C VAL A 54 6.66 13.58 3.85
N THR A 55 7.29 13.37 2.71
CA THR A 55 8.44 14.16 2.23
C THR A 55 8.09 14.80 0.88
N LYS A 56 9.04 15.54 0.30
CA LYS A 56 8.85 16.17 -1.01
C LYS A 56 8.57 15.17 -2.14
N TYR A 57 9.15 13.97 -2.07
CA TYR A 57 9.11 13.00 -3.17
C TYR A 57 8.55 11.64 -2.77
N THR A 58 8.39 11.39 -1.46
CA THR A 58 7.89 10.12 -0.95
C THR A 58 6.80 10.32 0.09
N THR A 59 5.86 9.39 0.12
CA THR A 59 4.88 9.24 1.20
C THR A 59 4.89 7.81 1.70
N LEU A 60 4.95 7.62 3.02
CA LEU A 60 4.82 6.32 3.67
C LEU A 60 3.42 6.15 4.25
N VAL A 61 2.80 5.02 3.94
CA VAL A 61 1.45 4.69 4.38
C VAL A 61 1.44 3.28 4.95
N ASP A 62 0.89 3.15 6.14
CA ASP A 62 0.53 1.85 6.71
C ASP A 62 -0.90 1.49 6.31
N VAL A 63 -1.08 0.25 5.85
CA VAL A 63 -2.36 -0.34 5.51
C VAL A 63 -2.62 -1.47 6.49
N CYS A 64 -3.67 -1.33 7.29
CA CYS A 64 -4.07 -2.33 8.27
C CYS A 64 -5.49 -2.80 7.96
N GLN A 65 -5.74 -4.11 8.03
CA GLN A 65 -7.11 -4.61 8.10
C GLN A 65 -7.66 -4.37 9.52
N SER A 66 -8.92 -3.97 9.62
CA SER A 66 -9.67 -3.88 10.87
C SER A 66 -10.93 -4.73 10.75
N ASP A 67 -11.12 -5.65 11.70
CA ASP A 67 -12.36 -6.39 11.88
C ASP A 67 -12.99 -6.01 13.22
N ASP A 68 -14.33 -6.07 13.31
CA ASP A 68 -15.09 -5.81 14.55
C ASP A 68 -14.74 -6.81 15.67
N VAL A 69 -14.18 -7.98 15.30
CA VAL A 69 -13.72 -9.00 16.25
C VAL A 69 -12.20 -9.13 16.09
N PRO A 70 -11.40 -8.77 17.11
CA PRO A 70 -9.95 -8.78 17.02
C PRO A 70 -9.41 -10.22 17.09
N ILE A 71 -9.39 -10.91 15.95
CA ILE A 71 -8.66 -12.16 15.80
C ILE A 71 -7.22 -11.78 15.43
N PHE A 72 -6.32 -11.83 16.42
CA PHE A 72 -4.94 -11.36 16.30
C PHE A 72 -4.01 -12.38 15.62
N PRO A 73 -2.98 -11.93 14.87
CA PRO A 73 -2.71 -10.57 14.40
C PRO A 73 -3.47 -10.25 13.10
N LEU A 74 -3.94 -9.00 12.99
CA LEU A 74 -4.57 -8.51 11.75
C LEU A 74 -3.48 -8.17 10.72
N PRO A 75 -3.68 -8.49 9.42
CA PRO A 75 -2.69 -8.22 8.38
C PRO A 75 -2.33 -6.73 8.31
N LYS A 76 -1.02 -6.45 8.30
CA LYS A 76 -0.47 -5.11 8.15
C LYS A 76 0.57 -5.09 7.03
N MET A 77 0.57 -4.03 6.22
CA MET A 77 1.66 -3.75 5.30
C MET A 77 2.02 -2.27 5.31
N SER A 78 3.29 -1.98 5.05
CA SER A 78 3.80 -0.63 4.88
C SER A 78 4.17 -0.40 3.42
N VAL A 79 3.59 0.66 2.85
CA VAL A 79 3.71 1.01 1.43
C VAL A 79 4.41 2.35 1.31
N ARG A 80 5.37 2.43 0.39
CA ARG A 80 6.03 3.68 0.00
C ARG A 80 5.57 4.09 -1.38
N LEU A 81 5.07 5.32 -1.48
CA LEU A 81 4.73 5.97 -2.75
C LEU A 81 5.89 6.88 -3.15
N TYR A 82 6.35 6.76 -4.40
CA TYR A 82 7.31 7.64 -5.04
C TYR A 82 6.60 8.54 -6.04
N HIS A 83 6.60 9.85 -5.80
CA HIS A 83 5.78 10.80 -6.56
C HIS A 83 6.40 11.20 -7.92
N ASP A 84 7.72 11.15 -8.01
CA ASP A 84 8.49 11.42 -9.22
C ASP A 84 8.37 10.27 -10.24
N ALA A 85 8.61 9.04 -9.79
CA ALA A 85 8.48 7.83 -10.61
C ALA A 85 7.03 7.35 -10.73
N ARG A 86 6.11 7.86 -9.90
CA ARG A 86 4.68 7.48 -9.84
C ARG A 86 4.47 5.98 -9.62
N VAL A 87 5.24 5.41 -8.70
CA VAL A 87 5.21 3.99 -8.35
C VAL A 87 5.00 3.80 -6.85
N ALA A 88 4.42 2.67 -6.46
CA ALA A 88 4.23 2.30 -5.07
C ALA A 88 4.75 0.88 -4.82
N GLU A 89 5.57 0.74 -3.79
CA GLU A 89 6.15 -0.54 -3.37
C GLU A 89 5.74 -0.88 -1.94
N VAL A 90 5.52 -2.16 -1.68
CA VAL A 90 5.39 -2.68 -0.32
C VAL A 90 6.79 -3.02 0.16
N PHE A 91 7.25 -2.38 1.24
CA PHE A 91 8.60 -2.60 1.78
C PHE A 91 8.59 -3.37 3.11
N SER A 92 7.42 -3.51 3.75
CA SER A 92 7.22 -4.36 4.91
C SER A 92 5.81 -4.96 4.89
N SER A 93 5.68 -6.20 5.34
CA SER A 93 4.41 -6.89 5.54
C SER A 93 4.52 -7.82 6.75
N GLU A 94 3.57 -7.72 7.66
CA GLU A 94 3.48 -8.48 8.92
C GLU A 94 2.09 -9.13 9.07
#